data_AF-A0A9K3IJJ2-F1
#
_entry.id   AF-A0A9K3IJJ2-F1
#
_cell.length_a   1.000
_cell.length_b   1.000
_cell.length_c   1.000
_cell.angle_alpha   90.00
_cell.angle_beta   90.00
_cell.angle_gamma   90.00
#
_symmetry.space_group_name_H-M   'P 1'
#
loop_
_entity.id
_entity.type
_entity.pdbx_description
1 polymer ?
#
loop_
_entity_poly.entity_id
_entity_poly.type
_entity_poly.pdbx_seq_one_letter_code
_entity_poly.pdbx_strand_id
1 'polypeptide(L)'
;MSHDEDQLIPNLYRYIHTCIYRFTTRLGRICSQEADSWDRGIPRINTLFQKEKHILTLDKGWRVRTEFKKFQVLKHSSFWWTHQRHDVKLHSLNNYRTDMIQALGGVEGILEHTLLKGTYFPKWEGLFWEKASGFEESMKYKKLTNA
;
A
#
# COMPACT_ATOMS: atom_id res chain seq x y z
N MET A 1 13.45 -14.85 -14.96
CA MET A 1 11.98 -14.81 -15.02
C MET A 1 11.59 -14.96 -16.48
N SER A 2 10.81 -15.96 -16.85
CA SER A 2 10.35 -16.17 -18.23
C SER A 2 9.04 -15.43 -18.47
N HIS A 3 8.89 -14.81 -19.64
CA HIS A 3 7.69 -14.15 -20.15
C HIS A 3 7.74 -14.22 -21.68
N ASP A 4 6.60 -14.06 -22.34
CA ASP A 4 6.53 -13.99 -23.80
C ASP A 4 7.32 -12.77 -24.31
N GLU A 5 7.93 -12.86 -25.50
CA GLU A 5 8.97 -11.90 -25.94
C GLU A 5 8.51 -10.45 -25.99
N ASP A 6 7.22 -10.19 -26.22
CA ASP A 6 6.66 -8.84 -26.32
C ASP A 6 5.99 -8.35 -25.02
N GLN A 7 5.90 -9.20 -23.99
CA GLN A 7 5.18 -8.85 -22.75
C GLN A 7 6.10 -8.20 -21.72
N LEU A 8 6.00 -6.88 -21.58
CA LEU A 8 6.78 -6.13 -20.58
C LEU A 8 6.02 -5.99 -19.25
N ILE A 9 6.50 -6.66 -18.21
CA ILE A 9 5.97 -6.51 -16.85
C ILE A 9 6.51 -5.20 -16.22
N PRO A 10 5.64 -4.29 -15.74
CA PRO A 10 6.07 -3.05 -15.09
C PRO A 10 6.94 -3.34 -13.86
N ASN A 11 8.06 -2.63 -13.73
CA ASN A 11 8.91 -2.76 -12.54
C ASN A 11 8.45 -1.82 -11.42
N LEU A 12 8.73 -2.19 -10.16
CA LEU A 12 8.33 -1.38 -9.01
C LEU A 12 9.10 -0.05 -8.93
N TYR A 13 10.37 -0.05 -9.36
CA TYR A 13 11.28 1.10 -9.25
C TYR A 13 10.72 2.34 -9.96
N ARG A 14 10.07 2.17 -11.11
CA ARG A 14 9.47 3.27 -11.88
C ARG A 14 8.39 4.04 -11.10
N TYR A 15 7.72 3.39 -10.15
CA TYR A 15 6.62 3.98 -9.38
C TYR A 15 7.04 4.49 -8.00
N ILE A 16 8.28 4.26 -7.60
CA ILE A 16 8.83 4.78 -6.34
C ILE A 16 9.67 6.01 -6.65
N HIS A 17 9.21 7.18 -6.22
CA HIS A 17 10.01 8.39 -6.32
C HIS A 17 11.35 8.23 -5.60
N THR A 18 12.43 8.62 -6.27
CA THR A 18 13.77 8.68 -5.71
C THR A 18 13.83 9.66 -4.54
N CYS A 19 14.75 9.40 -3.60
CA CYS A 19 14.92 10.26 -2.43
C CYS A 19 15.26 11.71 -2.83
N ILE A 20 16.10 11.89 -3.86
CA ILE A 20 16.50 13.21 -4.37
C ILE A 20 15.28 14.02 -4.78
N TYR A 21 14.39 13.44 -5.58
CA TYR A 21 13.14 14.10 -6.01
C TYR A 21 12.24 14.50 -4.83
N ARG A 22 12.20 13.69 -3.76
CA ARG A 22 11.41 14.00 -2.56
C ARG A 22 12.00 15.12 -1.71
N PHE A 23 13.33 15.29 -1.72
CA PHE A 23 13.99 16.38 -0.99
C PHE A 23 13.88 17.71 -1.72
N THR A 24 13.98 17.73 -3.05
CA THR A 24 13.91 18.96 -3.85
C THR A 24 12.52 19.60 -3.86
N THR A 25 11.45 18.78 -3.75
CA THR A 25 10.06 19.26 -3.69
C THR A 25 9.72 20.06 -2.41
N ARG A 26 10.65 20.21 -1.46
CA ARG A 26 10.48 20.98 -0.22
C ARG A 26 10.70 22.49 -0.40
N LEU A 27 11.31 22.94 -1.49
CA LEU A 27 11.66 24.35 -1.72
C LEU A 27 10.56 25.17 -2.43
N GLY A 28 9.48 24.53 -2.87
CA GLY A 28 8.31 25.21 -3.45
C GLY A 28 7.38 25.72 -2.35
N ARG A 29 7.06 27.01 -2.40
CA ARG A 29 6.16 27.74 -1.49
C ARG A 29 4.88 26.96 -1.15
N ILE A 30 4.45 27.08 0.10
CA ILE A 30 3.13 26.60 0.58
C ILE A 30 2.06 27.44 -0.14
N CYS A 31 1.57 26.95 -1.27
CA CYS A 31 0.37 27.45 -1.93
C CYS A 31 -0.76 26.46 -1.64
N SER A 32 -1.69 26.83 -0.76
CA SER A 32 -2.89 26.06 -0.40
C SER A 32 -3.92 25.92 -1.53
N GLN A 33 -3.52 26.03 -2.80
CA GLN A 33 -4.45 26.12 -3.94
C GLN A 33 -4.28 25.02 -5.00
N GLU A 34 -3.31 24.12 -4.88
CA GLU A 34 -3.14 23.02 -5.85
C GLU A 34 -3.20 21.65 -5.18
N ALA A 35 -4.23 20.86 -5.55
CA ALA A 35 -4.47 19.50 -5.08
C ALA A 35 -3.27 18.55 -5.31
N ASP A 36 -2.43 18.86 -6.30
CA ASP A 36 -1.25 18.07 -6.66
C ASP A 36 -0.12 18.09 -5.62
N SER A 37 -0.18 18.98 -4.63
CA SER A 37 0.82 19.11 -3.57
C SER A 37 0.57 18.22 -2.34
N TRP A 38 -0.64 17.65 -2.21
CA TRP A 38 -1.11 16.93 -1.02
C TRP A 38 -0.14 15.81 -0.59
N ASP A 39 0.30 14.99 -1.54
CA ASP A 39 1.20 13.85 -1.32
C ASP A 39 2.68 14.18 -1.58
N ARG A 40 3.12 15.44 -1.48
CA ARG A 40 4.52 15.85 -1.68
C ARG A 40 5.25 16.11 -0.35
N GLY A 41 6.58 16.09 -0.40
CA GLY A 41 7.47 16.42 0.72
C GLY A 41 7.70 15.33 1.77
N ILE A 42 8.71 15.55 2.62
CA ILE A 42 9.03 14.79 3.83
C ILE A 42 9.31 15.80 4.96
N PRO A 43 8.52 15.81 6.07
CA PRO A 43 7.26 15.09 6.26
C PRO A 43 6.17 15.50 5.25
N ARG A 44 5.21 14.61 4.97
CA ARG A 44 4.12 14.86 4.01
C ARG A 44 3.23 16.01 4.48
N ILE A 45 2.76 16.85 3.57
CA ILE A 45 1.84 17.97 3.89
C ILE A 45 0.57 17.47 4.60
N ASN A 46 0.07 16.29 4.20
CA ASN A 46 -1.12 15.66 4.79
C ASN A 46 -1.01 15.34 6.28
N THR A 47 0.21 15.28 6.83
CA THR A 47 0.42 15.13 8.29
C THR A 47 -0.18 16.30 9.08
N LEU A 48 -0.26 17.50 8.47
CA LEU A 48 -0.78 18.70 9.12
C LEU A 48 -2.28 18.65 9.40
N PHE A 49 -3.02 17.84 8.62
CA PHE A 49 -4.48 17.73 8.65
C PHE A 49 -4.98 16.45 9.32
N GLN A 50 -4.11 15.75 10.06
CA GLN A 50 -4.51 14.55 10.79
C GLN A 50 -5.38 14.88 12.01
N LYS A 51 -6.38 14.03 12.24
CA LYS A 51 -7.31 14.14 13.38
C LYS A 51 -6.60 14.22 14.74
N GLU A 52 -5.52 13.46 14.93
CA GLU A 52 -4.83 13.30 16.22
C GLU A 52 -3.52 14.10 16.32
N LYS A 53 -3.35 15.16 15.51
CA LYS A 53 -2.11 15.95 15.45
C LYS A 53 -1.65 16.44 16.83
N HIS A 54 -2.56 16.92 17.67
CA HIS A 54 -2.23 17.44 19.00
C HIS A 54 -1.67 16.40 19.97
N ILE A 55 -1.98 15.12 19.77
CA ILE A 55 -1.42 14.02 20.56
C ILE A 55 -0.05 13.64 20.00
N LEU A 56 0.10 13.63 18.68
CA LEU A 56 1.35 13.30 18.01
C LEU A 56 2.47 14.31 18.27
N THR A 57 2.15 15.56 18.60
CA THR A 57 3.18 16.54 19.01
C THR A 57 3.88 16.15 20.31
N LEU A 58 3.20 15.42 21.20
CA LEU A 58 3.74 14.91 22.47
C LEU A 58 4.57 13.63 22.30
N ASP A 59 4.34 12.86 21.24
CA ASP A 59 5.04 11.60 20.97
C ASP A 59 6.47 11.84 20.44
N LYS A 60 7.41 12.08 21.37
CA LYS A 60 8.84 12.24 21.09
C LYS A 60 9.58 10.90 21.17
N GLY A 61 10.67 10.81 20.41
CA GLY A 61 11.55 9.62 20.41
C GLY A 61 10.96 8.38 19.74
N TRP A 62 9.85 8.51 18.98
CA TRP A 62 9.15 7.38 18.36
C TRP A 62 10.01 6.56 17.38
N ARG A 63 11.00 7.19 16.72
CA ARG A 63 11.93 6.51 15.78
C ARG A 63 12.78 5.46 16.50
N VAL A 64 13.49 5.88 17.55
CA VAL A 64 14.31 4.98 18.39
C VAL A 64 13.44 3.91 19.03
N ARG A 65 12.26 4.31 19.53
CA ARG A 65 11.28 3.36 20.10
C ARG A 65 10.88 2.28 19.10
N THR A 66 10.65 2.63 17.84
CA THR A 66 10.29 1.67 16.78
C THR A 66 11.45 0.75 16.44
N GLU A 67 12.68 1.28 16.37
CA GLU A 67 13.86 0.45 16.12
C GLU A 67 14.08 -0.57 17.24
N PHE A 68 13.88 -0.16 18.50
CA PHE A 68 14.10 -1.02 19.67
C PHE A 68 13.00 -2.09 19.83
N LYS A 69 11.88 -2.00 19.08
CA LYS A 69 10.88 -3.07 19.06
C LYS A 69 11.45 -4.41 18.61
N LYS A 70 12.57 -4.44 17.86
CA LYS A 70 13.26 -5.67 17.47
C LYS A 70 13.69 -6.53 18.66
N PHE A 71 13.91 -5.91 19.83
CA PHE A 71 14.29 -6.60 21.06
C PHE A 71 13.09 -6.97 21.96
N GLN A 72 11.93 -6.39 21.71
CA GLN A 72 10.71 -6.61 22.51
C GLN A 72 9.71 -7.55 21.82
N VAL A 73 9.70 -7.55 20.49
CA VAL A 73 8.70 -8.24 19.66
C VAL A 73 9.43 -9.17 18.70
N LEU A 74 9.07 -10.45 18.71
CA LEU A 74 9.68 -11.47 17.85
C LEU A 74 9.37 -11.23 16.35
N LYS A 75 8.22 -10.62 16.06
CA LYS A 75 7.82 -10.29 14.70
C LYS A 75 8.68 -9.14 14.15
N HIS A 76 9.49 -9.46 13.13
CA HIS A 76 10.26 -8.46 12.39
C HIS A 76 9.35 -7.50 11.61
N SER A 77 9.68 -6.20 11.64
CA SER A 77 9.00 -5.15 10.87
C SER A 77 9.94 -4.59 9.81
N SER A 78 9.60 -4.77 8.53
CA SER A 78 10.39 -4.22 7.42
C SER A 78 10.36 -2.68 7.35
N PHE A 79 9.38 -2.03 7.99
CA PHE A 79 9.19 -0.58 8.00
C PHE A 79 9.60 0.07 9.33
N TRP A 80 10.67 -0.41 9.96
CA TRP A 80 11.14 0.09 11.27
C TRP A 80 11.56 1.58 11.25
N TRP A 81 11.93 2.11 10.09
CA TRP A 81 12.42 3.48 9.90
C TRP A 81 11.30 4.52 9.66
N THR A 82 10.04 4.08 9.53
CA THR A 82 8.88 4.96 9.24
C THR A 82 7.71 4.69 10.14
N HIS A 83 6.84 5.68 10.29
CA HIS A 83 5.56 5.48 10.95
C HIS A 83 4.45 6.24 10.24
N GLN A 84 3.35 5.58 9.90
CA GLN A 84 2.28 6.18 9.11
C GLN A 84 1.59 7.36 9.83
N ARG A 85 1.58 7.40 11.17
CA ARG A 85 1.05 8.57 11.88
C ARG A 85 1.97 9.79 11.79
N HIS A 86 3.29 9.59 11.79
CA HIS A 86 4.25 10.71 11.78
C HIS A 86 4.66 11.13 10.36
N ASP A 87 4.90 10.16 9.48
CA ASP A 87 5.43 10.37 8.13
C ASP A 87 4.35 10.21 7.03
N VAL A 88 3.16 9.69 7.36
CA VAL A 88 2.10 9.28 6.39
C VAL A 88 2.63 8.24 5.40
N LYS A 89 1.78 7.81 4.46
CA LYS A 89 2.15 6.87 3.41
C LYS A 89 3.19 7.51 2.49
N LEU A 90 4.40 6.94 2.45
CA LEU A 90 5.51 7.47 1.66
C LEU A 90 5.49 7.02 0.19
N HIS A 91 4.71 6.00 -0.18
CA HIS A 91 4.64 5.52 -1.56
C HIS A 91 3.19 5.31 -1.97
N SER A 92 2.85 5.61 -3.22
CA SER A 92 1.56 5.27 -3.81
C SER A 92 1.81 4.33 -4.98
N LEU A 93 1.19 3.14 -4.93
CA LEU A 93 1.32 2.11 -5.97
C LEU A 93 0.00 1.91 -6.71
N ASN A 94 -0.88 2.91 -6.69
CA ASN A 94 -2.16 2.85 -7.39
C ASN A 94 -1.94 2.75 -8.91
N ASN A 95 -0.98 3.51 -9.45
CA ASN A 95 -0.64 3.46 -10.87
C ASN A 95 0.07 2.14 -11.24
N TYR A 96 0.88 1.59 -10.33
CA TYR A 96 1.45 0.25 -10.55
C TYR A 96 0.35 -0.81 -10.72
N ARG A 97 -0.72 -0.73 -9.93
CA ARG A 97 -1.88 -1.63 -10.07
C ARG A 97 -2.55 -1.48 -11.44
N THR A 98 -2.82 -0.25 -11.90
CA THR A 98 -3.47 -0.04 -13.21
C THR A 98 -2.61 -0.53 -14.35
N ASP A 99 -1.31 -0.24 -14.31
CA ASP A 99 -0.39 -0.53 -15.40
C ASP A 99 -0.06 -2.03 -15.44
N MET A 100 -0.07 -2.71 -14.29
CA MET A 100 0.01 -4.18 -14.22
C MET A 100 -1.21 -4.84 -14.89
N ILE A 101 -2.42 -4.31 -14.68
CA ILE A 101 -3.62 -4.84 -15.33
C ILE A 101 -3.51 -4.69 -16.86
N GLN A 102 -3.03 -3.54 -17.33
CA GLN A 102 -2.85 -3.29 -18.76
C GLN A 102 -1.77 -4.20 -19.37
N ALA A 103 -0.64 -4.39 -18.68
CA ALA A 103 0.45 -5.27 -19.13
C ALA A 103 0.04 -6.75 -19.23
N LEU A 104 -1.02 -7.16 -18.53
CA LEU A 104 -1.58 -8.51 -18.59
C LEU A 104 -2.71 -8.66 -19.62
N GLY A 105 -2.94 -7.69 -20.49
CA GLY A 105 -4.00 -7.74 -21.50
C GLY A 105 -5.35 -7.22 -21.04
N GLY A 106 -5.37 -6.39 -19.98
CA GLY A 106 -6.58 -5.81 -19.43
C GLY A 106 -7.36 -6.77 -18.52
N VAL A 107 -8.50 -6.30 -18.00
CA VAL A 107 -9.30 -7.08 -17.04
C VAL A 107 -9.90 -8.33 -17.70
N GLU A 108 -10.39 -8.21 -18.93
CA GLU A 108 -11.02 -9.33 -19.64
C GLU A 108 -10.02 -10.45 -19.94
N GLY A 109 -8.83 -10.14 -20.46
CA GLY A 109 -7.78 -11.13 -20.72
C GLY A 109 -7.35 -11.88 -19.46
N ILE A 110 -7.22 -11.19 -18.33
CA ILE A 110 -6.94 -11.83 -17.03
C ILE A 110 -8.08 -12.79 -16.65
N LEU A 111 -9.33 -12.39 -16.84
CA LEU A 111 -10.50 -13.17 -16.45
C LEU A 111 -10.70 -14.41 -17.32
N GLU A 112 -10.18 -14.47 -18.54
CA GLU A 112 -10.18 -15.68 -19.37
C GLU A 112 -9.38 -16.83 -18.75
N HIS A 113 -8.38 -16.51 -17.94
CA HIS A 113 -7.60 -17.50 -17.17
C HIS A 113 -8.27 -17.90 -15.84
N THR A 114 -9.54 -17.53 -15.64
CA THR A 114 -10.31 -17.84 -14.42
C THR A 114 -11.62 -18.55 -14.73
N LEU A 115 -12.26 -19.11 -13.70
CA LEU A 115 -13.58 -19.76 -13.81
C LEU A 115 -14.76 -18.77 -13.84
N LEU A 116 -14.54 -17.48 -14.10
CA LEU A 116 -15.61 -16.48 -14.09
C LEU A 116 -16.74 -16.79 -15.09
N LYS A 117 -16.43 -17.33 -16.27
CA LYS A 117 -17.46 -17.74 -17.23
C LYS A 117 -18.38 -18.83 -16.67
N GLY A 118 -17.88 -19.67 -15.76
CA GLY A 118 -18.64 -20.74 -15.11
C GLY A 118 -19.59 -20.27 -14.02
N THR A 119 -19.38 -19.09 -13.42
CA THR A 119 -20.30 -18.53 -12.43
C THR A 119 -21.47 -17.78 -13.06
N TYR A 120 -21.46 -17.63 -14.39
CA TYR A 120 -22.55 -17.06 -15.19
C TYR A 120 -22.93 -15.61 -14.81
N PHE A 121 -22.01 -14.87 -14.17
CA PHE A 121 -22.21 -13.45 -13.92
C PHE A 121 -22.17 -12.64 -15.24
N PRO A 122 -23.10 -11.68 -15.44
CA PRO A 122 -23.17 -10.91 -16.68
C PRO A 122 -22.04 -9.88 -16.81
N LYS A 123 -21.45 -9.42 -15.70
CA LYS A 123 -20.34 -8.46 -15.65
C LYS A 123 -19.44 -8.77 -14.46
N TRP A 124 -18.16 -8.39 -14.56
CA TRP A 124 -17.19 -8.49 -13.48
C TRP A 124 -17.20 -7.29 -12.53
N GLU A 125 -17.80 -6.16 -12.95
CA GLU A 125 -17.92 -4.95 -12.14
C GLU A 125 -18.79 -5.22 -10.90
N GLY A 126 -18.30 -4.83 -9.73
CA GLY A 126 -19.02 -5.01 -8.46
C GLY A 126 -18.91 -6.40 -7.84
N LEU A 127 -18.07 -7.29 -8.39
CA LEU A 127 -17.67 -8.51 -7.69
C LEU A 127 -16.77 -8.17 -6.50
N PHE A 128 -17.05 -8.79 -5.36
CA PHE A 128 -16.25 -8.67 -4.15
C PHE A 128 -15.77 -10.06 -3.73
N TRP A 129 -14.50 -10.13 -3.37
CA TRP A 129 -13.92 -11.32 -2.76
C TRP A 129 -14.20 -11.29 -1.26
N GLU A 130 -14.97 -12.25 -0.77
CA GLU A 130 -15.17 -12.46 0.66
C GLU A 130 -13.85 -12.96 1.28
N LYS A 131 -13.26 -12.17 2.19
CA LYS A 131 -11.93 -12.47 2.77
C LYS A 131 -11.97 -13.34 4.03
N ALA A 132 -13.12 -13.42 4.68
CA ALA A 132 -13.31 -14.21 5.88
C ALA A 132 -14.59 -14.99 5.68
N SER A 133 -14.48 -16.31 5.52
CA SER A 133 -15.67 -17.14 5.59
C SER A 133 -16.09 -17.22 7.06
N GLY A 134 -17.40 -17.16 7.34
CA GLY A 134 -17.91 -17.36 8.71
C GLY A 134 -17.46 -18.70 9.33
N PHE A 135 -17.09 -19.67 8.48
CA PHE A 135 -16.50 -20.93 8.89
C PHE A 135 -15.13 -20.76 9.55
N GLU A 136 -14.19 -20.04 8.94
CA GLU A 136 -12.85 -19.80 9.50
C GLU A 136 -12.94 -19.10 10.87
N GLU A 137 -13.81 -18.11 11.01
CA GLU A 137 -14.03 -17.44 12.29
C GLU A 137 -14.59 -18.38 13.37
N SER A 138 -15.53 -19.26 13.00
CA SER A 138 -16.11 -20.25 13.92
C SER A 138 -15.10 -21.31 14.39
N MET A 139 -14.06 -21.58 13.59
CA MET A 139 -13.02 -22.56 13.89
C MET A 139 -11.77 -21.93 14.51
N LYS A 140 -11.54 -20.63 14.33
CA LYS A 140 -10.34 -19.91 14.78
C LYS A 140 -10.06 -20.06 16.27
N TYR A 141 -11.11 -20.09 17.09
CA TYR A 141 -10.99 -20.20 18.55
C TYR A 141 -11.25 -21.62 19.07
N LYS A 142 -11.54 -22.57 18.18
CA LYS A 142 -11.67 -23.98 18.55
C LYS A 142 -10.28 -24.60 18.61
N LYS A 143 -10.11 -25.58 19.50
CA LYS A 143 -8.88 -26.34 19.62
C LYS A 143 -8.75 -27.28 18.41
N LEU A 144 -7.86 -26.94 17.49
CA LEU A 144 -7.54 -27.75 16.32
C LEU A 144 -6.20 -28.45 16.51
N THR A 145 -6.01 -29.56 15.81
CA THR A 145 -4.69 -30.21 15.68
C THR A 145 -3.89 -29.49 14.59
N ASN A 146 -2.57 -29.38 14.75
CA ASN A 146 -1.66 -28.71 13.78
C ASN A 146 -1.37 -29.57 12.52
N ALA A 147 -2.28 -30.45 12.13
CA ALA A 147 -2.10 -31.38 11.02
C ALA A 147 -2.26 -30.68 9.66
#